data_AF-A0A353FLN2-F1
#
_entry.id   AF-A0A353FLN2-F1
#
_cell.length_a   1.000
_cell.length_b   1.000
_cell.length_c   1.000
_cell.angle_alpha   90.00
_cell.angle_beta   90.00
_cell.angle_gamma   90.00
#
_symmetry.space_group_name_H-M   'P 1'
#
loop_
_entity.id
_entity.type
_entity.pdbx_description
1 polymer ?
#
loop_
_entity_poly.entity_id
_entity_poly.type
_entity_poly.pdbx_seq_one_letter_code
_entity_poly.pdbx_strand_id
1 'polypeptide(L)'
;MRRAFWSLNWTQQYLGASSDPGRVYLAGGSAGAIGSIILASEQPERFAAILCRKGLFDFSAPDIQNQSYSEELFGPIAWNLPTDNGIPVFDRLNTSTFTQFNPSTRWPFIRTISGRNDSVVGWFSTWNLYAGLTVAGRSAAHYFDQSEHGPDGFWIENLQNDLIGRTFEHRSDIPSLAFSDFTLDGNPGDGQPSDGDAIGNLGGSIEFNPETATETSSQLAFDVYLRSEGAADDAQQSGSRVRLTPRAAGNFQPDSNQFIRFTLRDSGELVDEHLLFPDAKGLFTTPPSPILTQPRVARFHITERPSSPTLFVGDSPMIGEKAQAAIFGDAGKLWTLAWSFSSAYWETPWGVLRLGNPWHIARTGRLGVYEVASIFIDIPELSWLSNRELHFQALVGDTLTNAEIITVR
;
A
#
# COMPACT_ATOMS: atom_id res chain seq x y z
N MET A 1 -9.79 -25.50 -12.24
CA MET A 1 -10.50 -24.42 -11.50
C MET A 1 -12.01 -24.56 -11.49
N ARG A 2 -12.70 -24.83 -12.62
CA ARG A 2 -14.17 -24.94 -12.68
C ARG A 2 -14.81 -25.77 -11.55
N ARG A 3 -14.19 -26.90 -11.18
CA ARG A 3 -14.66 -27.75 -10.07
C ARG A 3 -14.64 -27.04 -8.70
N ALA A 4 -13.60 -26.26 -8.40
CA ALA A 4 -13.49 -25.53 -7.13
C ALA A 4 -14.59 -24.46 -7.01
N PHE A 5 -14.79 -23.67 -8.07
CA PHE A 5 -15.87 -22.67 -8.10
C PHE A 5 -17.26 -23.31 -8.09
N TRP A 6 -17.43 -24.45 -8.76
CA TRP A 6 -18.67 -25.23 -8.68
C TRP A 6 -18.94 -25.68 -7.24
N SER A 7 -17.94 -26.22 -6.55
CA SER A 7 -18.09 -26.63 -5.14
C SER A 7 -18.42 -25.45 -4.23
N LEU A 8 -17.77 -24.29 -4.42
CA LEU A 8 -18.09 -23.09 -3.66
C LEU A 8 -19.54 -22.62 -3.90
N ASN A 9 -19.96 -22.56 -5.16
CA ASN A 9 -21.33 -22.20 -5.54
C ASN A 9 -22.34 -23.17 -4.97
N TRP A 10 -22.06 -24.47 -5.05
CA TRP A 10 -22.90 -25.51 -4.47
C TRP A 10 -23.02 -25.31 -2.96
N THR A 11 -21.91 -25.16 -2.24
CA THR A 11 -21.93 -24.94 -0.79
C THR A 11 -22.75 -23.70 -0.42
N GLN A 12 -22.56 -22.58 -1.11
CA GLN A 12 -23.32 -21.35 -0.86
C GLN A 12 -24.82 -21.52 -1.15
N GLN A 13 -25.16 -22.17 -2.27
CA GLN A 13 -26.54 -22.40 -2.66
C GLN A 13 -27.28 -23.35 -1.69
N TYR A 14 -26.61 -24.40 -1.22
CA TYR A 14 -27.24 -25.47 -0.44
C TYR A 14 -27.16 -25.27 1.07
N LEU A 15 -26.09 -24.65 1.59
CA LEU A 15 -26.00 -24.28 3.01
C LEU A 15 -26.66 -22.91 3.30
N GLY A 16 -26.87 -22.08 2.28
CA GLY A 16 -27.65 -20.85 2.37
C GLY A 16 -27.12 -19.88 3.42
N ALA A 17 -27.99 -19.48 4.36
CA ALA A 17 -27.68 -18.52 5.43
C ALA A 17 -26.53 -18.97 6.37
N SER A 18 -26.20 -20.26 6.39
CA SER A 18 -25.03 -20.77 7.13
C SER A 18 -23.70 -20.49 6.41
N SER A 19 -23.73 -19.90 5.22
CA SER A 19 -22.55 -19.43 4.49
C SER A 19 -22.62 -17.91 4.29
N ASP A 20 -21.58 -17.21 4.72
CA ASP A 20 -21.43 -15.77 4.47
C ASP A 20 -20.53 -15.58 3.23
N PRO A 21 -21.06 -15.12 2.09
CA PRO A 21 -20.27 -14.90 0.88
C PRO A 21 -19.22 -13.79 1.04
N GLY A 22 -19.39 -12.91 2.04
CA GLY A 22 -18.41 -11.91 2.45
C GLY A 22 -17.20 -12.52 3.17
N ARG A 23 -17.28 -13.78 3.60
CA ARG A 23 -16.29 -14.46 4.46
C ARG A 23 -15.88 -15.81 3.89
N VAL A 24 -15.38 -15.80 2.66
CA VAL A 24 -14.77 -16.96 2.02
C VAL A 24 -13.25 -16.79 2.01
N TYR A 25 -12.53 -17.81 2.46
CA TYR A 25 -11.08 -17.78 2.61
C TYR A 25 -10.44 -18.95 1.89
N LEU A 26 -9.18 -18.77 1.49
CA LEU A 26 -8.33 -19.87 1.01
C LEU A 26 -7.12 -19.98 1.93
N ALA A 27 -6.82 -21.19 2.39
CA ALA A 27 -5.63 -21.44 3.19
C ALA A 27 -5.00 -22.77 2.76
N GLY A 28 -3.69 -22.77 2.54
CA GLY A 28 -3.01 -23.96 2.05
C GLY A 28 -1.50 -23.89 2.22
N GLY A 29 -0.87 -25.06 2.27
CA GLY A 29 0.58 -25.21 2.18
C GLY A 29 0.99 -25.87 0.87
N SER A 30 2.21 -25.61 0.37
CA SER A 30 2.74 -26.22 -0.85
C SER A 30 1.75 -26.06 -2.02
N ALA A 31 1.33 -27.14 -2.67
CA ALA A 31 0.32 -27.12 -3.74
C ALA A 31 -0.99 -26.40 -3.37
N GLY A 32 -1.38 -26.41 -2.09
CA GLY A 32 -2.56 -25.67 -1.61
C GLY A 32 -2.38 -24.15 -1.65
N ALA A 33 -1.16 -23.65 -1.42
CA ALA A 33 -0.82 -22.24 -1.56
C ALA A 33 -0.85 -21.80 -3.03
N ILE A 34 -0.31 -22.65 -3.93
CA ILE A 34 -0.39 -22.46 -5.39
C ILE A 34 -1.85 -22.34 -5.83
N GLY A 35 -2.69 -23.31 -5.43
CA GLY A 35 -4.11 -23.29 -5.75
C GLY A 35 -4.83 -22.06 -5.18
N SER A 36 -4.44 -21.63 -3.97
CA SER A 36 -5.06 -20.48 -3.31
C SER A 36 -4.83 -19.18 -4.09
N ILE A 37 -3.59 -18.89 -4.47
CA ILE A 37 -3.26 -17.67 -5.22
C ILE A 37 -3.88 -17.68 -6.63
N ILE A 38 -3.89 -18.84 -7.31
CA ILE A 38 -4.47 -18.97 -8.65
C ILE A 38 -6.01 -18.78 -8.59
N LEU A 39 -6.69 -19.38 -7.61
CA LEU A 39 -8.13 -19.16 -7.46
C LEU A 39 -8.45 -17.70 -7.12
N ALA A 40 -7.64 -17.08 -6.25
CA ALA A 40 -7.76 -15.68 -5.90
C ALA A 40 -7.49 -14.75 -7.08
N SER A 41 -6.58 -15.06 -8.00
CA SER A 41 -6.37 -14.20 -9.18
C SER A 41 -7.49 -14.27 -10.21
N GLU A 42 -8.22 -15.37 -10.25
CA GLU A 42 -9.23 -15.65 -11.28
C GLU A 42 -10.61 -15.10 -10.92
N GLN A 43 -10.97 -15.17 -9.63
CA GLN A 43 -12.21 -14.61 -9.09
C GLN A 43 -11.92 -13.91 -7.76
N PRO A 44 -11.09 -12.86 -7.76
CA PRO A 44 -10.60 -12.21 -6.54
C PRO A 44 -11.73 -11.65 -5.66
N GLU A 45 -12.83 -11.20 -6.26
CA GLU A 45 -14.00 -10.66 -5.56
C GLU A 45 -14.70 -11.69 -4.66
N ARG A 46 -14.43 -12.97 -4.86
CA ARG A 46 -15.04 -14.05 -4.07
C ARG A 46 -14.38 -14.30 -2.73
N PHE A 47 -13.15 -13.81 -2.54
CA PHE A 47 -12.34 -14.16 -1.39
C PHE A 47 -12.08 -12.92 -0.54
N ALA A 48 -12.26 -13.07 0.77
CA ALA A 48 -11.96 -12.01 1.72
C ALA A 48 -10.45 -11.89 1.97
N ALA A 49 -9.81 -13.04 2.21
CA ALA A 49 -8.38 -13.14 2.42
C ALA A 49 -7.87 -14.55 2.09
N ILE A 50 -6.57 -14.66 1.85
CA ILE A 50 -5.89 -15.94 1.64
C ILE A 50 -4.63 -16.07 2.52
N LEU A 51 -4.31 -17.29 2.94
CA LEU A 51 -3.08 -17.63 3.66
C LEU A 51 -2.31 -18.71 2.89
N CYS A 52 -1.16 -18.34 2.34
CA CYS A 52 -0.32 -19.20 1.52
C CYS A 52 0.96 -19.60 2.27
N ARG A 53 1.19 -20.89 2.51
CA ARG A 53 2.41 -21.39 3.15
C ARG A 53 3.30 -22.10 2.12
N LYS A 54 4.55 -21.67 1.97
CA LYS A 54 5.58 -22.35 1.16
C LYS A 54 5.05 -22.74 -0.24
N GLY A 55 4.49 -21.77 -0.96
CA GLY A 55 3.89 -21.97 -2.28
C GLY A 55 4.87 -21.68 -3.42
N LEU A 56 4.66 -22.32 -4.56
CA LEU A 56 5.31 -21.98 -5.83
C LEU A 56 4.46 -20.94 -6.58
N PHE A 57 5.06 -19.79 -6.85
CA PHE A 57 4.40 -18.58 -7.34
C PHE A 57 4.88 -18.14 -8.73
N ASP A 58 5.90 -18.81 -9.24
CA ASP A 58 6.53 -18.59 -10.52
C ASP A 58 7.11 -19.92 -10.96
N PHE A 59 6.42 -20.58 -11.89
CA PHE A 59 6.80 -21.90 -12.39
C PHE A 59 8.03 -21.86 -13.31
N SER A 60 8.54 -20.66 -13.63
CA SER A 60 9.77 -20.44 -14.38
C SER A 60 10.96 -20.03 -13.50
N ALA A 61 10.78 -19.96 -12.18
CA ALA A 61 11.85 -19.61 -11.25
C ALA A 61 13.04 -20.59 -11.37
N PRO A 62 14.28 -20.09 -11.37
CA PRO A 62 15.47 -20.89 -11.67
C PRO A 62 15.91 -21.81 -10.52
N ASP A 63 15.36 -21.61 -9.32
CA ASP A 63 15.78 -22.27 -8.08
C ASP A 63 14.78 -23.32 -7.59
N ILE A 64 13.82 -23.72 -8.43
CA ILE A 64 12.86 -24.78 -8.12
C ILE A 64 13.48 -26.16 -8.35
N GLN A 65 13.33 -27.09 -7.40
CA GLN A 65 13.98 -28.41 -7.47
C GLN A 65 13.57 -29.25 -8.69
N ASN A 66 12.30 -29.14 -9.14
CA ASN A 66 11.75 -30.01 -10.18
C ASN A 66 10.98 -29.23 -11.24
N GLN A 67 11.71 -28.46 -12.05
CA GLN A 67 11.14 -27.74 -13.19
C GLN A 67 10.50 -28.68 -14.23
N SER A 68 11.05 -29.89 -14.41
CA SER A 68 10.50 -30.90 -15.33
C SER A 68 9.06 -31.26 -15.04
N TYR A 69 8.64 -31.28 -13.77
CA TYR A 69 7.24 -31.57 -13.41
C TYR A 69 6.26 -30.55 -14.04
N SER A 70 6.62 -29.27 -14.04
CA SER A 70 5.83 -28.21 -14.66
C SER A 70 5.78 -28.37 -16.18
N GLU A 71 6.91 -28.72 -16.79
CA GLU A 71 7.01 -28.92 -18.25
C GLU A 71 6.31 -30.19 -18.74
N GLU A 72 6.24 -31.25 -17.92
CA GLU A 72 5.45 -32.45 -18.20
C GLU A 72 3.95 -32.15 -18.23
N LEU A 73 3.48 -31.22 -17.39
CA LEU A 73 2.06 -30.84 -17.31
C LEU A 73 1.65 -29.84 -18.39
N PHE A 74 2.50 -28.86 -18.71
CA PHE A 74 2.15 -27.70 -19.52
C PHE A 74 2.94 -27.58 -20.83
N GLY A 75 3.88 -28.49 -21.08
CA GLY A 75 4.87 -28.40 -22.14
C GLY A 75 6.09 -27.57 -21.72
N PRO A 76 7.18 -27.57 -22.51
CA PRO A 76 8.37 -26.77 -22.25
C PRO A 76 8.05 -25.31 -21.94
N ILE A 77 8.77 -24.69 -20.99
CA ILE A 77 8.52 -23.28 -20.62
C ILE A 77 8.61 -22.36 -21.84
N ALA A 78 9.56 -22.64 -22.73
CA ALA A 78 9.76 -21.89 -23.96
C ALA A 78 8.56 -21.91 -24.92
N TRP A 79 7.64 -22.88 -24.80
CA TRP A 79 6.43 -22.91 -25.62
C TRP A 79 5.35 -21.95 -25.11
N ASN A 80 5.30 -21.73 -23.80
CA ASN A 80 4.35 -20.84 -23.10
C ASN A 80 2.96 -20.81 -23.75
N LEU A 81 2.36 -21.99 -23.90
CA LEU A 81 1.15 -22.16 -24.70
C LEU A 81 0.00 -21.30 -24.16
N PRO A 82 -0.84 -20.69 -25.03
CA PRO A 82 -1.98 -19.91 -24.59
C PRO A 82 -3.00 -20.79 -23.87
N THR A 83 -3.57 -20.28 -22.79
CA THR A 83 -4.72 -20.90 -22.13
C THR A 83 -6.04 -20.54 -22.83
N ASP A 84 -7.16 -21.04 -22.33
CA ASP A 84 -8.49 -20.85 -22.93
C ASP A 84 -8.97 -19.39 -22.97
N ASN A 85 -8.37 -18.51 -22.18
CA ASN A 85 -8.61 -17.07 -22.19
C ASN A 85 -7.53 -16.26 -22.94
N GLY A 86 -6.61 -16.94 -23.63
CA GLY A 86 -5.54 -16.32 -24.42
C GLY A 86 -4.31 -15.90 -23.63
N ILE A 87 -4.31 -16.00 -22.29
CA ILE A 87 -3.13 -15.72 -21.46
C ILE A 87 -2.17 -16.93 -21.55
N PRO A 88 -0.88 -16.73 -21.86
CA PRO A 88 0.12 -17.81 -21.83
C PRO A 88 0.20 -18.52 -20.48
N VAL A 89 0.38 -19.84 -20.49
CA VAL A 89 0.26 -20.68 -19.28
C VAL A 89 1.28 -20.31 -18.19
N PHE A 90 2.54 -20.05 -18.54
CA PHE A 90 3.56 -19.67 -17.57
C PHE A 90 3.42 -18.20 -17.13
N ASP A 91 2.86 -17.32 -17.97
CA ASP A 91 2.50 -15.95 -17.56
C ASP A 91 1.37 -15.96 -16.51
N ARG A 92 0.38 -16.85 -16.70
CA ARG A 92 -0.72 -17.08 -15.75
C ARG A 92 -0.23 -17.69 -14.43
N LEU A 93 0.87 -18.42 -14.46
CA LEU A 93 1.50 -19.05 -13.30
C LEU A 93 2.64 -18.21 -12.70
N ASN A 94 2.88 -17.00 -13.22
CA ASN A 94 3.90 -16.08 -12.72
C ASN A 94 3.24 -14.89 -12.01
N THR A 95 3.38 -14.85 -10.69
CA THR A 95 2.80 -13.82 -9.81
C THR A 95 3.25 -12.41 -10.14
N SER A 96 4.48 -12.20 -10.61
CA SER A 96 4.94 -10.86 -11.02
C SER A 96 4.11 -10.32 -12.19
N THR A 97 3.60 -11.22 -13.06
CA THR A 97 2.77 -10.86 -14.20
C THR A 97 1.30 -10.76 -13.81
N PHE A 98 0.72 -11.80 -13.21
CA PHE A 98 -0.73 -11.82 -13.03
C PHE A 98 -1.24 -10.90 -11.91
N THR A 99 -0.38 -10.51 -10.95
CA THR A 99 -0.77 -9.50 -9.93
C THR A 99 -1.07 -8.13 -10.54
N GLN A 100 -0.53 -7.87 -11.74
CA GLN A 100 -0.78 -6.67 -12.54
C GLN A 100 -2.08 -6.75 -13.37
N PHE A 101 -2.68 -7.94 -13.50
CA PHE A 101 -3.93 -8.09 -14.24
C PHE A 101 -5.07 -7.40 -13.50
N ASN A 102 -5.94 -6.74 -14.28
CA ASN A 102 -7.10 -6.02 -13.79
C ASN A 102 -6.79 -5.19 -12.54
N PRO A 103 -5.93 -4.16 -12.66
CA PRO A 103 -5.40 -3.44 -11.50
C PRO A 103 -6.49 -2.70 -10.70
N SER A 104 -7.62 -2.39 -11.34
CA SER A 104 -8.82 -1.82 -10.73
C SER A 104 -9.70 -2.85 -10.00
N THR A 105 -9.56 -4.15 -10.31
CA THR A 105 -10.32 -5.20 -9.62
C THR A 105 -9.77 -5.37 -8.21
N ARG A 106 -10.66 -5.37 -7.21
CA ARG A 106 -10.33 -5.68 -5.83
C ARG A 106 -9.72 -7.09 -5.71
N TRP A 107 -8.74 -7.27 -4.83
CA TRP A 107 -8.18 -8.58 -4.46
C TRP A 107 -8.43 -8.92 -2.99
N PRO A 108 -8.39 -10.21 -2.60
CA PRO A 108 -8.36 -10.60 -1.19
C PRO A 108 -7.11 -10.04 -0.51
N PHE A 109 -7.15 -9.88 0.82
CA PHE A 109 -5.92 -9.65 1.58
C PHE A 109 -5.05 -10.92 1.54
N ILE A 110 -3.75 -10.78 1.25
CA ILE A 110 -2.86 -11.92 1.05
C ILE A 110 -1.88 -12.04 2.21
N ARG A 111 -1.85 -13.18 2.89
CA ARG A 111 -0.79 -13.53 3.83
C ARG A 111 0.07 -14.65 3.28
N THR A 112 1.38 -14.55 3.44
CA THR A 112 2.30 -15.61 3.03
C THR A 112 3.29 -15.96 4.13
N ILE A 113 3.59 -17.25 4.30
CA ILE A 113 4.72 -17.72 5.12
C ILE A 113 5.64 -18.55 4.22
N SER A 114 6.90 -18.16 4.07
CA SER A 114 7.84 -18.79 3.14
C SER A 114 9.19 -19.07 3.79
N GLY A 115 9.81 -20.19 3.41
CA GLY A 115 11.17 -20.52 3.80
C GLY A 115 12.17 -20.09 2.72
N ARG A 116 13.21 -19.37 3.11
CA ARG A 116 14.30 -18.94 2.20
C ARG A 116 15.13 -20.12 1.72
N ASN A 117 15.22 -21.19 2.51
CA ASN A 117 15.94 -22.41 2.15
C ASN A 117 15.03 -23.48 1.52
N ASP A 118 13.81 -23.11 1.13
CA ASP A 118 12.87 -24.02 0.47
C ASP A 118 13.27 -24.27 -0.98
N SER A 119 14.09 -25.30 -1.20
CA SER A 119 14.52 -25.71 -2.54
C SER A 119 13.40 -26.33 -3.39
N VAL A 120 12.27 -26.74 -2.80
CA VAL A 120 11.18 -27.38 -3.56
C VAL A 120 10.44 -26.34 -4.39
N VAL A 121 10.06 -25.21 -3.79
CA VAL A 121 9.32 -24.13 -4.47
C VAL A 121 10.19 -22.93 -4.85
N GLY A 122 11.43 -22.87 -4.37
CA GLY A 122 12.37 -21.78 -4.66
C GLY A 122 12.05 -20.49 -3.91
N TRP A 123 13.09 -19.82 -3.41
CA TRP A 123 12.97 -18.50 -2.79
C TRP A 123 12.69 -17.42 -3.83
N PHE A 124 13.32 -17.51 -5.00
CA PHE A 124 13.13 -16.54 -6.09
C PHE A 124 11.66 -16.42 -6.49
N SER A 125 10.95 -17.55 -6.50
CA SER A 125 9.52 -17.59 -6.77
C SER A 125 8.70 -16.77 -5.76
N THR A 126 9.01 -16.92 -4.47
CA THR A 126 8.38 -16.15 -3.40
C THR A 126 8.72 -14.65 -3.51
N TRP A 127 9.99 -14.33 -3.74
CA TRP A 127 10.43 -12.96 -3.92
C TRP A 127 9.71 -12.26 -5.08
N ASN A 128 9.51 -12.95 -6.21
CA ASN A 128 8.74 -12.44 -7.35
C ASN A 128 7.28 -12.12 -6.98
N LEU A 129 6.65 -12.93 -6.12
CA LEU A 129 5.31 -12.62 -5.60
C LEU A 129 5.31 -11.33 -4.79
N TYR A 130 6.27 -11.15 -3.89
CA TYR A 130 6.34 -9.97 -3.02
C TYR A 130 6.49 -8.71 -3.87
N ALA A 131 7.48 -8.70 -4.78
CA ALA A 131 7.72 -7.59 -5.70
C ALA A 131 6.48 -7.29 -6.57
N GLY A 132 5.86 -8.33 -7.14
CA GLY A 132 4.66 -8.20 -7.96
C GLY A 132 3.48 -7.55 -7.23
N LEU A 133 3.19 -8.01 -6.01
CA LEU A 133 2.11 -7.47 -5.19
C LEU A 133 2.37 -6.03 -4.76
N THR A 134 3.61 -5.70 -4.37
CA THR A 134 4.02 -4.33 -4.01
C THR A 134 3.82 -3.39 -5.20
N VAL A 135 4.32 -3.74 -6.38
CA VAL A 135 4.16 -2.92 -7.60
C VAL A 135 2.69 -2.78 -8.00
N ALA A 136 1.90 -3.85 -7.82
CA ALA A 136 0.46 -3.81 -8.06
C ALA A 136 -0.33 -3.06 -6.97
N GLY A 137 0.30 -2.71 -5.85
CA GLY A 137 -0.31 -2.09 -4.66
C GLY A 137 -1.35 -2.97 -3.98
N ARG A 138 -1.22 -4.30 -4.05
CA ARG A 138 -2.19 -5.26 -3.51
C ARG A 138 -2.00 -5.40 -1.99
N SER A 139 -3.11 -5.53 -1.27
CA SER A 139 -3.09 -5.67 0.20
C SER A 139 -2.47 -7.01 0.59
N ALA A 140 -1.31 -6.97 1.24
CA ALA A 140 -0.60 -8.18 1.64
C ALA A 140 0.27 -7.97 2.89
N ALA A 141 0.54 -9.08 3.58
CA ALA A 141 1.57 -9.20 4.61
C ALA A 141 2.37 -10.48 4.38
N HIS A 142 3.70 -10.37 4.36
CA HIS A 142 4.60 -11.46 4.02
C HIS A 142 5.50 -11.80 5.19
N TYR A 143 5.73 -13.08 5.43
CA TYR A 143 6.56 -13.61 6.50
C TYR A 143 7.57 -14.58 5.91
N PHE A 144 8.84 -14.40 6.25
CA PHE A 144 9.91 -15.25 5.74
C PHE A 144 10.95 -15.60 6.82
N ASP A 145 11.49 -16.80 6.75
CA ASP A 145 12.53 -17.31 7.65
C ASP A 145 13.50 -18.26 6.92
N GLN A 146 14.45 -18.87 7.64
CA GLN A 146 15.43 -19.80 7.06
C GLN A 146 14.93 -21.25 6.93
N SER A 147 13.63 -21.52 7.04
CA SER A 147 13.11 -22.90 6.94
C SER A 147 13.24 -23.50 5.53
N GLU A 148 13.25 -24.83 5.47
CA GLU A 148 13.19 -25.62 4.24
C GLU A 148 11.74 -25.96 3.85
N HIS A 149 11.52 -26.82 2.85
CA HIS A 149 10.18 -27.31 2.53
C HIS A 149 9.67 -28.28 3.60
N GLY A 150 8.78 -27.80 4.48
CA GLY A 150 8.33 -28.58 5.63
C GLY A 150 7.24 -27.89 6.44
N PRO A 151 6.67 -28.57 7.45
CA PRO A 151 5.64 -28.02 8.33
C PRO A 151 6.21 -27.15 9.47
N ASP A 152 7.51 -26.88 9.47
CA ASP A 152 8.31 -26.21 10.49
C ASP A 152 8.81 -24.84 10.00
N GLY A 153 9.37 -24.05 10.93
CA GLY A 153 9.87 -22.70 10.66
C GLY A 153 9.43 -21.72 11.73
N PHE A 154 10.21 -20.65 11.90
CA PHE A 154 10.01 -19.66 12.96
C PHE A 154 8.59 -19.11 12.96
N TRP A 155 8.07 -18.69 11.79
CA TRP A 155 6.72 -18.12 11.72
C TRP A 155 5.61 -19.17 11.87
N ILE A 156 5.86 -20.39 11.42
CA ILE A 156 4.89 -21.47 11.57
C ILE A 156 4.73 -21.84 13.05
N GLU A 157 5.85 -21.97 13.76
CA GLU A 157 5.90 -22.37 15.17
C GLU A 157 5.37 -21.28 16.11
N ASN A 158 5.65 -20.02 15.81
CA ASN A 158 5.35 -18.92 16.73
C ASN A 158 4.05 -18.16 16.41
N LEU A 159 3.52 -18.27 15.18
CA LEU A 159 2.51 -17.30 14.73
C LEU A 159 1.42 -17.87 13.80
N GLN A 160 1.53 -19.12 13.32
CA GLN A 160 0.60 -19.64 12.31
C GLN A 160 -0.87 -19.53 12.73
N ASN A 161 -1.19 -19.86 13.98
CA ASN A 161 -2.56 -19.83 14.47
C ASN A 161 -3.12 -18.40 14.51
N ASP A 162 -2.30 -17.43 14.93
CA ASP A 162 -2.69 -16.03 14.96
C ASP A 162 -2.87 -15.48 13.53
N LEU A 163 -2.02 -15.92 12.58
CA LEU A 163 -2.17 -15.55 11.17
C LEU A 163 -3.44 -16.16 10.54
N ILE A 164 -3.85 -17.35 10.96
CA ILE A 164 -5.14 -17.92 10.56
C ILE A 164 -6.29 -17.07 11.10
N GLY A 165 -6.27 -16.73 12.39
CA GLY A 165 -7.27 -15.86 13.02
C GLY A 165 -7.40 -14.52 12.30
N ARG A 166 -6.27 -13.81 12.14
CA ARG A 166 -6.19 -12.54 11.42
C ARG A 166 -6.57 -12.63 9.94
N THR A 167 -6.47 -13.81 9.32
CA THR A 167 -6.99 -14.04 7.96
C THR A 167 -8.52 -14.06 7.94
N PHE A 168 -9.15 -14.60 8.98
CA PHE A 168 -10.60 -14.69 9.09
C PHE A 168 -11.30 -13.40 9.55
N GLU A 169 -10.54 -12.38 9.93
CA GLU A 169 -11.09 -11.06 10.29
C GLU A 169 -11.48 -10.22 9.06
N HIS A 170 -10.88 -10.51 7.90
CA HIS A 170 -11.19 -9.81 6.65
C HIS A 170 -12.56 -10.18 6.10
N ARG A 171 -13.14 -9.28 5.30
CA ARG A 171 -14.34 -9.55 4.49
C ARG A 171 -14.18 -9.06 3.05
N SER A 172 -14.82 -9.71 2.09
CA SER A 172 -14.79 -9.34 0.66
C SER A 172 -15.76 -8.21 0.28
N ASP A 173 -16.53 -7.69 1.24
CA ASP A 173 -17.50 -6.59 1.08
C ASP A 173 -17.10 -5.31 1.83
N ILE A 174 -15.96 -5.29 2.52
CA ILE A 174 -15.38 -4.10 3.20
C ILE A 174 -14.07 -3.70 2.53
N PRO A 175 -13.68 -2.41 2.53
CA PRO A 175 -12.43 -2.00 1.91
C PRO A 175 -11.21 -2.61 2.63
N SER A 176 -10.06 -2.66 1.95
CA SER A 176 -8.79 -3.08 2.53
C SER A 176 -7.68 -2.06 2.28
N LEU A 177 -6.52 -2.26 2.91
CA LEU A 177 -5.39 -1.37 2.82
C LEU A 177 -4.12 -2.15 2.46
N ALA A 178 -3.37 -1.65 1.48
CA ALA A 178 -2.02 -2.14 1.19
C ALA A 178 -0.98 -1.22 1.80
N PHE A 179 0.07 -1.83 2.34
CA PHE A 179 1.20 -1.18 2.97
C PHE A 179 2.42 -1.31 2.06
N SER A 180 3.13 -0.20 1.83
CA SER A 180 4.36 -0.17 1.03
C SER A 180 5.34 0.84 1.61
N ASP A 181 6.62 0.69 1.28
CA ASP A 181 7.72 1.50 1.84
C ASP A 181 7.62 1.62 3.38
N PHE A 182 7.34 0.50 4.07
CA PHE A 182 7.17 0.49 5.52
C PHE A 182 8.54 0.42 6.21
N THR A 183 8.85 1.37 7.08
CA THR A 183 10.20 1.50 7.65
C THR A 183 10.61 0.38 8.63
N LEU A 184 9.67 -0.50 9.01
CA LEU A 184 9.94 -1.68 9.83
C LEU A 184 9.90 -2.99 9.03
N ASP A 185 9.77 -2.92 7.69
CA ASP A 185 9.91 -4.09 6.84
C ASP A 185 11.30 -4.70 6.98
N GLY A 186 11.35 -6.02 7.06
CA GLY A 186 12.60 -6.77 6.90
C GLY A 186 13.07 -6.74 5.45
N ASN A 187 14.35 -7.00 5.22
CA ASN A 187 14.92 -7.08 3.88
C ASN A 187 14.83 -8.53 3.34
N PRO A 188 14.01 -8.82 2.31
CA PRO A 188 13.91 -10.17 1.74
C PRO A 188 15.06 -10.48 0.76
N GLY A 189 15.96 -9.52 0.51
CA GLY A 189 17.05 -9.62 -0.46
C GLY A 189 16.59 -9.45 -1.90
N ASP A 190 17.35 -10.04 -2.81
CA ASP A 190 17.19 -9.98 -4.28
C ASP A 190 16.62 -11.27 -4.90
N GLY A 191 16.07 -12.17 -4.08
CA GLY A 191 15.60 -13.48 -4.49
C GLY A 191 16.66 -14.59 -4.38
N GLN A 192 17.90 -14.28 -3.96
CA GLN A 192 18.86 -15.30 -3.51
C GLN A 192 18.61 -15.69 -2.05
N PRO A 193 18.54 -17.00 -1.71
CA PRO A 193 18.38 -17.48 -0.33
C PRO A 193 19.40 -16.95 0.68
N SER A 194 20.56 -16.50 0.22
CA SER A 194 21.64 -15.97 1.06
C SER A 194 21.61 -14.45 1.25
N ASP A 195 20.81 -13.70 0.48
CA ASP A 195 20.74 -12.23 0.57
C ASP A 195 19.50 -11.73 1.31
N GLY A 196 19.66 -10.75 2.20
CA GLY A 196 18.61 -10.25 3.11
C GLY A 196 18.56 -10.93 4.49
N ASP A 197 17.60 -10.51 5.31
CA ASP A 197 17.46 -10.88 6.72
C ASP A 197 17.12 -12.35 6.91
N ALA A 198 17.72 -13.01 7.91
CA ALA A 198 17.48 -14.43 8.19
C ALA A 198 16.00 -14.71 8.52
N ILE A 199 15.36 -13.79 9.23
CA ILE A 199 13.94 -13.83 9.61
C ILE A 199 13.42 -12.41 9.43
N GLY A 200 12.28 -12.26 8.75
CA GLY A 200 11.68 -10.95 8.54
C GLY A 200 10.22 -11.05 8.11
N ASN A 201 9.60 -9.88 8.01
CA ASN A 201 8.25 -9.72 7.47
C ASN A 201 8.16 -8.44 6.64
N LEU A 202 7.22 -8.40 5.70
CA LEU A 202 6.84 -7.21 4.93
C LEU A 202 5.38 -6.89 5.27
N GLY A 203 5.11 -5.71 5.84
CA GLY A 203 3.79 -5.30 6.30
C GLY A 203 3.24 -6.19 7.42
N GLY A 204 4.09 -7.01 8.06
CA GLY A 204 3.66 -7.94 9.10
C GLY A 204 3.31 -7.19 10.38
N SER A 205 4.13 -6.22 10.83
CA SER A 205 3.97 -5.52 12.11
C SER A 205 3.02 -4.31 12.12
N ILE A 206 2.30 -4.07 11.02
CA ILE A 206 1.29 -3.03 10.87
C ILE A 206 -0.03 -3.66 10.50
N GLU A 207 -1.13 -3.11 11.01
CA GLU A 207 -2.47 -3.63 10.77
C GLU A 207 -3.47 -2.48 10.63
N PHE A 208 -4.63 -2.80 10.06
CA PHE A 208 -5.82 -1.96 10.17
C PHE A 208 -6.95 -2.81 10.75
N ASN A 209 -7.85 -2.20 11.51
CA ASN A 209 -9.00 -2.92 12.06
C ASN A 209 -10.11 -3.07 11.00
N PRO A 210 -10.40 -4.28 10.47
CA PRO A 210 -11.40 -4.47 9.43
C PRO A 210 -12.83 -4.16 9.89
N GLU A 211 -13.13 -4.27 11.20
CA GLU A 211 -14.48 -4.00 11.73
C GLU A 211 -14.82 -2.50 11.73
N THR A 212 -13.79 -1.66 11.77
CA THR A 212 -13.92 -0.19 11.72
C THR A 212 -13.73 0.39 10.32
N ALA A 213 -13.29 -0.45 9.37
CA ALA A 213 -13.07 -0.04 8.00
C ALA A 213 -14.41 0.29 7.33
N THR A 214 -14.56 1.53 6.87
CA THR A 214 -15.82 2.02 6.28
C THR A 214 -15.61 2.57 4.89
N GLU A 215 -16.64 2.43 4.07
CA GLU A 215 -16.68 2.90 2.70
C GLU A 215 -18.04 3.50 2.37
N THR A 216 -18.01 4.66 1.75
CA THR A 216 -19.14 5.30 1.08
C THR A 216 -18.75 5.66 -0.35
N SER A 217 -19.66 6.24 -1.13
CA SER A 217 -19.34 6.71 -2.48
C SER A 217 -18.30 7.83 -2.53
N SER A 218 -18.04 8.51 -1.41
CA SER A 218 -17.12 9.65 -1.34
C SER A 218 -16.06 9.53 -0.27
N GLN A 219 -16.04 8.46 0.54
CA GLN A 219 -15.10 8.32 1.63
C GLN A 219 -14.67 6.87 1.88
N LEU A 220 -13.38 6.69 2.20
CA LEU A 220 -12.85 5.52 2.91
C LEU A 220 -12.30 5.95 4.27
N ALA A 221 -12.42 5.08 5.27
CA ALA A 221 -11.75 5.27 6.56
C ALA A 221 -11.23 3.95 7.13
N PHE A 222 -10.07 4.01 7.79
CA PHE A 222 -9.39 2.88 8.41
C PHE A 222 -8.77 3.32 9.74
N ASP A 223 -8.90 2.48 10.78
CA ASP A 223 -8.08 2.60 11.98
C ASP A 223 -6.79 1.79 11.76
N VAL A 224 -5.65 2.47 11.65
CA VAL A 224 -4.34 1.91 11.30
C VAL A 224 -3.39 2.04 12.50
N TYR A 225 -2.65 0.97 12.81
CA TYR A 225 -1.75 0.92 13.97
C TYR A 225 -0.60 -0.06 13.78
N LEU A 226 0.47 0.16 14.55
CA LEU A 226 1.53 -0.82 14.77
C LEU A 226 1.09 -1.82 15.82
N ARG A 227 1.32 -3.12 15.60
CA ARG A 227 1.02 -4.13 16.61
C ARG A 227 2.02 -4.09 17.77
N SER A 228 1.51 -4.36 18.98
CA SER A 228 2.29 -4.38 20.22
C SER A 228 1.58 -5.22 21.30
N GLU A 229 1.24 -6.46 20.97
CA GLU A 229 0.44 -7.39 21.79
C GLU A 229 1.26 -8.52 22.47
N GLY A 230 2.58 -8.49 22.32
CA GLY A 230 3.52 -9.55 22.70
C GLY A 230 3.73 -10.64 21.63
N ALA A 231 3.25 -10.45 20.40
CA ALA A 231 3.39 -11.43 19.32
C ALA A 231 4.77 -11.35 18.64
N ALA A 232 5.17 -12.46 17.99
CA ALA A 232 6.49 -12.56 17.33
C ALA A 232 6.69 -11.55 16.19
N ASP A 233 5.61 -11.06 15.58
CA ASP A 233 5.63 -10.06 14.51
C ASP A 233 5.24 -8.65 14.98
N ASP A 234 5.27 -8.37 16.28
CA ASP A 234 5.04 -7.03 16.78
C ASP A 234 6.11 -6.03 16.36
N ALA A 235 5.69 -4.76 16.27
CA ALA A 235 6.59 -3.68 15.95
C ALA A 235 7.64 -3.51 17.07
N GLN A 236 8.90 -3.51 16.67
CA GLN A 236 10.04 -3.35 17.59
C GLN A 236 10.20 -1.90 18.10
N GLN A 237 9.40 -0.98 17.56
CA GLN A 237 9.41 0.44 17.87
C GLN A 237 7.97 0.95 17.98
N SER A 238 7.75 2.00 18.77
CA SER A 238 6.41 2.58 18.97
C SER A 238 5.94 3.47 17.82
N GLY A 239 6.80 3.76 16.85
CA GLY A 239 6.51 4.60 15.70
C GLY A 239 7.25 4.15 14.44
N SER A 240 6.64 4.40 13.29
CA SER A 240 7.15 4.02 11.97
C SER A 240 6.54 4.90 10.88
N ARG A 241 6.96 4.74 9.63
CA ARG A 241 6.35 5.38 8.47
C ARG A 241 5.97 4.34 7.43
N VAL A 242 4.85 4.56 6.75
CA VAL A 242 4.33 3.66 5.73
C VAL A 242 3.55 4.44 4.68
N ARG A 243 3.55 3.96 3.45
CA ARG A 243 2.60 4.41 2.43
C ARG A 243 1.36 3.54 2.44
N LEU A 244 0.22 4.19 2.40
CA LEU A 244 -1.10 3.56 2.43
C LEU A 244 -1.72 3.61 1.04
N THR A 245 -2.13 2.45 0.52
CA THR A 245 -2.87 2.35 -0.75
C THR A 245 -4.21 1.67 -0.51
N PRO A 246 -5.31 2.42 -0.38
CA PRO A 246 -6.63 1.85 -0.15
C PRO A 246 -7.14 1.02 -1.33
N ARG A 247 -7.95 0.02 -1.01
CA ARG A 247 -8.65 -0.85 -1.95
C ARG A 247 -10.12 -0.88 -1.59
N ALA A 248 -10.90 -0.10 -2.34
CA ALA A 248 -12.35 -0.04 -2.21
C ALA A 248 -13.02 -1.41 -2.47
N ALA A 249 -14.11 -1.68 -1.77
CA ALA A 249 -15.02 -2.79 -2.01
C ALA A 249 -15.95 -2.54 -3.21
N GLY A 250 -16.11 -1.28 -3.64
CA GLY A 250 -16.68 -0.95 -4.94
C GLY A 250 -17.54 0.32 -4.99
N ASN A 251 -17.87 0.94 -3.86
CA ASN A 251 -18.63 2.18 -3.81
C ASN A 251 -17.75 3.42 -4.01
N PHE A 252 -16.51 3.38 -3.51
CA PHE A 252 -15.56 4.47 -3.64
C PHE A 252 -14.86 4.40 -5.01
N GLN A 253 -15.34 5.20 -5.96
CA GLN A 253 -14.83 5.24 -7.34
C GLN A 253 -14.58 6.69 -7.76
N PRO A 254 -13.39 7.25 -7.50
CA PRO A 254 -13.07 8.60 -7.93
C PRO A 254 -13.00 8.70 -9.45
N ASP A 255 -13.63 9.75 -9.99
CA ASP A 255 -13.54 10.10 -11.41
C ASP A 255 -12.16 10.68 -11.75
N SER A 256 -11.80 10.65 -13.04
CA SER A 256 -10.51 11.15 -13.55
C SER A 256 -10.21 12.64 -13.29
N ASN A 257 -11.22 13.44 -12.91
CA ASN A 257 -11.10 14.86 -12.57
C ASN A 257 -11.22 15.13 -11.06
N GLN A 258 -11.40 14.10 -10.25
CA GLN A 258 -11.44 14.19 -8.80
C GLN A 258 -10.08 13.85 -8.20
N PHE A 259 -9.88 14.26 -6.97
CA PHE A 259 -8.71 13.88 -6.18
C PHE A 259 -9.17 13.48 -4.79
N ILE A 260 -8.26 12.83 -4.08
CA ILE A 260 -8.52 12.28 -2.77
C ILE A 260 -7.82 13.15 -1.74
N ARG A 261 -8.59 13.82 -0.89
CA ARG A 261 -8.06 14.41 0.33
C ARG A 261 -7.81 13.30 1.34
N PHE A 262 -6.55 13.02 1.60
CA PHE A 262 -6.11 12.12 2.66
C PHE A 262 -5.90 12.90 3.95
N THR A 263 -6.42 12.39 5.06
CA THR A 263 -6.11 12.89 6.40
C THR A 263 -5.74 11.74 7.32
N LEU A 264 -4.71 11.90 8.14
CA LEU A 264 -4.41 11.02 9.25
C LEU A 264 -4.69 11.74 10.57
N ARG A 265 -5.44 11.10 11.46
CA ARG A 265 -5.78 11.69 12.76
C ARG A 265 -5.40 10.81 13.93
N ASP A 266 -4.88 11.43 14.98
CA ASP A 266 -4.56 10.80 16.25
C ASP A 266 -5.50 11.38 17.32
N SER A 267 -6.40 10.54 17.83
CA SER A 267 -7.41 10.97 18.82
C SER A 267 -8.23 12.19 18.38
N GLY A 268 -8.42 12.34 17.07
CA GLY A 268 -9.14 13.46 16.42
C GLY A 268 -8.25 14.61 15.95
N GLU A 269 -7.03 14.73 16.47
CA GLU A 269 -6.05 15.74 16.03
C GLU A 269 -5.50 15.40 14.64
N LEU A 270 -5.41 16.38 13.73
CA LEU A 270 -4.85 16.17 12.39
C LEU A 270 -3.32 16.05 12.48
N VAL A 271 -2.78 14.91 12.06
CA VAL A 271 -1.34 14.63 12.08
C VAL A 271 -0.71 14.74 10.70
N ASP A 272 -1.44 14.37 9.65
CA ASP A 272 -0.95 14.39 8.28
C ASP A 272 -2.10 14.69 7.31
N GLU A 273 -1.81 15.40 6.24
CA GLU A 273 -2.79 15.75 5.22
C GLU A 273 -2.17 15.91 3.82
N HIS A 274 -2.79 15.26 2.84
CA HIS A 274 -2.34 15.28 1.46
C HIS A 274 -3.50 15.30 0.47
N LEU A 275 -3.27 15.86 -0.72
CA LEU A 275 -4.10 15.60 -1.90
C LEU A 275 -3.43 14.53 -2.76
N LEU A 276 -4.13 13.42 -2.95
CA LEU A 276 -3.68 12.28 -3.74
C LEU A 276 -4.40 12.26 -5.08
N PHE A 277 -3.68 11.85 -6.11
CA PHE A 277 -4.18 11.78 -7.48
C PHE A 277 -4.18 10.31 -7.90
N PRO A 278 -5.33 9.76 -8.32
CA PRO A 278 -5.38 8.43 -8.91
C PRO A 278 -4.44 8.33 -10.12
N ASP A 279 -3.70 7.24 -10.21
CA ASP A 279 -2.92 6.91 -11.39
C ASP A 279 -3.81 6.38 -12.53
N ALA A 280 -3.20 5.99 -13.65
CA ALA A 280 -3.94 5.43 -14.80
C ALA A 280 -4.70 4.12 -14.48
N LYS A 281 -4.40 3.48 -13.34
CA LYS A 281 -5.06 2.27 -12.84
C LYS A 281 -6.15 2.59 -11.80
N GLY A 282 -6.37 3.86 -11.47
CA GLY A 282 -7.29 4.32 -10.43
C GLY A 282 -6.72 4.18 -9.00
N LEU A 283 -5.42 3.94 -8.86
CA LEU A 283 -4.76 3.75 -7.57
C LEU A 283 -4.19 5.06 -7.06
N PHE A 284 -4.29 5.29 -5.76
CA PHE A 284 -3.69 6.43 -5.10
C PHE A 284 -3.01 5.94 -3.83
N THR A 285 -1.81 6.45 -3.60
CA THR A 285 -0.93 6.02 -2.51
C THR A 285 -0.46 7.25 -1.76
N THR A 286 -0.54 7.22 -0.44
CA THR A 286 -0.02 8.32 0.39
C THR A 286 1.50 8.44 0.24
N PRO A 287 2.09 9.60 0.51
CA PRO A 287 3.45 9.69 1.02
C PRO A 287 3.63 8.82 2.29
N PRO A 288 4.88 8.55 2.73
CA PRO A 288 5.13 7.83 3.97
C PRO A 288 4.55 8.57 5.18
N SER A 289 3.40 8.11 5.67
CA SER A 289 2.67 8.70 6.79
C SER A 289 3.11 8.06 8.12
N PRO A 290 3.19 8.83 9.22
CA PRO A 290 3.63 8.33 10.51
C PRO A 290 2.55 7.46 11.17
N ILE A 291 2.88 6.26 11.62
CA ILE A 291 1.98 5.34 12.32
C ILE A 291 2.57 4.98 13.68
N LEU A 292 1.70 4.85 14.69
CA LEU A 292 2.05 4.50 16.06
C LEU A 292 1.37 3.20 16.50
N THR A 293 1.72 2.69 17.68
CA THR A 293 1.00 1.59 18.32
C THR A 293 -0.42 1.97 18.73
N GLN A 294 -0.66 3.25 19.04
CA GLN A 294 -2.02 3.76 19.21
C GLN A 294 -2.70 3.90 17.84
N PRO A 295 -3.95 3.42 17.68
CA PRO A 295 -4.70 3.58 16.44
C PRO A 295 -4.84 5.02 15.97
N ARG A 296 -4.57 5.22 14.67
CA ARG A 296 -4.81 6.47 13.94
C ARG A 296 -5.86 6.26 12.88
N VAL A 297 -6.71 7.26 12.69
CA VAL A 297 -7.79 7.21 11.69
C VAL A 297 -7.26 7.78 10.38
N ALA A 298 -7.01 6.92 9.41
CA ALA A 298 -6.71 7.29 8.03
C ALA A 298 -8.01 7.47 7.26
N ARG A 299 -8.26 8.66 6.69
CA ARG A 299 -9.45 8.94 5.86
C ARG A 299 -9.03 9.39 4.48
N PHE A 300 -9.80 8.96 3.49
CA PHE A 300 -9.63 9.29 2.08
C PHE A 300 -10.97 9.81 1.58
N HIS A 301 -11.04 11.09 1.23
CA HIS A 301 -12.27 11.74 0.82
C HIS A 301 -12.16 12.25 -0.61
N ILE A 302 -13.10 11.85 -1.47
CA ILE A 302 -13.22 12.40 -2.81
C ILE A 302 -13.55 13.88 -2.68
N THR A 303 -12.74 14.73 -3.30
CA THR A 303 -12.94 16.17 -3.34
C THR A 303 -13.04 16.64 -4.77
N GLU A 304 -13.95 17.60 -4.99
CA GLU A 304 -14.09 18.29 -6.26
C GLU A 304 -12.97 19.31 -6.45
N ARG A 305 -12.66 19.58 -7.71
CA ARG A 305 -11.67 20.57 -8.06
C ARG A 305 -12.01 21.97 -7.54
N PRO A 306 -11.07 22.62 -6.82
CA PRO A 306 -11.29 23.97 -6.36
C PRO A 306 -11.31 24.92 -7.57
N SER A 307 -11.92 26.10 -7.37
CA SER A 307 -11.87 27.17 -8.36
C SER A 307 -10.42 27.54 -8.66
N SER A 308 -10.09 27.66 -9.94
CA SER A 308 -8.73 28.03 -10.36
C SER A 308 -8.54 29.55 -10.39
N PRO A 309 -7.36 30.08 -9.99
CA PRO A 309 -6.24 29.34 -9.39
C PRO A 309 -6.41 29.14 -7.88
N THR A 310 -6.02 27.96 -7.38
CA THR A 310 -6.02 27.65 -5.94
C THR A 310 -4.71 26.97 -5.56
N LEU A 311 -4.20 27.27 -4.38
CA LEU A 311 -3.10 26.56 -3.75
C LEU A 311 -3.67 25.71 -2.61
N PHE A 312 -3.27 24.45 -2.54
CA PHE A 312 -3.40 23.61 -1.37
C PHE A 312 -2.01 23.33 -0.83
N VAL A 313 -1.84 23.40 0.48
CA VAL A 313 -0.65 22.91 1.15
C VAL A 313 -1.08 21.94 2.24
N GLY A 314 -0.50 20.74 2.24
CA GLY A 314 -0.77 19.74 3.26
C GLY A 314 -0.45 20.28 4.65
N ASP A 315 -1.40 20.13 5.56
CA ASP A 315 -1.28 20.64 6.92
C ASP A 315 -0.21 19.87 7.71
N SER A 316 0.58 20.60 8.50
CA SER A 316 1.46 20.05 9.55
C SER A 316 2.59 19.06 9.13
N PRO A 317 3.50 19.41 8.20
CA PRO A 317 4.71 18.62 7.98
C PRO A 317 5.56 18.57 9.26
N MET A 318 6.10 17.41 9.62
CA MET A 318 7.10 17.36 10.70
C MET A 318 8.43 17.96 10.21
N ILE A 319 9.25 18.45 11.15
CA ILE A 319 10.60 18.92 10.84
C ILE A 319 11.41 17.84 10.12
N GLY A 320 12.14 18.23 9.07
CA GLY A 320 12.91 17.31 8.23
C GLY A 320 12.07 16.53 7.23
N GLU A 321 10.75 16.74 7.19
CA GLU A 321 9.86 16.11 6.22
C GLU A 321 9.57 16.99 5.01
N LYS A 322 8.71 16.48 4.13
CA LYS A 322 8.27 17.16 2.92
C LYS A 322 6.84 17.65 3.07
N ALA A 323 6.63 18.94 2.92
CA ALA A 323 5.29 19.50 2.76
C ALA A 323 4.82 19.28 1.32
N GLN A 324 3.60 18.80 1.13
CA GLN A 324 2.99 18.76 -0.19
C GLN A 324 2.36 20.12 -0.51
N ALA A 325 2.66 20.68 -1.68
CA ALA A 325 1.91 21.79 -2.26
C ALA A 325 1.28 21.35 -3.58
N ALA A 326 -0.03 21.56 -3.74
CA ALA A 326 -0.77 21.32 -4.96
C ALA A 326 -1.34 22.64 -5.50
N ILE A 327 -0.95 22.99 -6.74
CA ILE A 327 -1.29 24.25 -7.39
C ILE A 327 -2.27 23.94 -8.52
N PHE A 328 -3.46 24.50 -8.46
CA PHE A 328 -4.53 24.36 -9.47
C PHE A 328 -4.59 25.61 -10.35
N GLY A 329 -4.80 25.43 -11.66
CA GLY A 329 -4.91 26.52 -12.63
C GLY A 329 -5.12 26.02 -14.06
N ASP A 330 -5.30 26.89 -15.03
CA ASP A 330 -5.55 26.46 -16.41
C ASP A 330 -4.31 25.79 -17.05
N ALA A 331 -4.56 24.83 -17.94
CA ALA A 331 -3.50 24.13 -18.67
C ALA A 331 -2.53 25.11 -19.38
N GLY A 332 -1.23 24.82 -19.30
CA GLY A 332 -0.17 25.59 -19.96
C GLY A 332 0.24 26.90 -19.27
N LYS A 333 -0.50 27.35 -18.24
CA LYS A 333 -0.12 28.53 -17.44
C LYS A 333 1.20 28.27 -16.70
N LEU A 334 2.05 29.30 -16.65
CA LEU A 334 3.23 29.30 -15.79
C LEU A 334 2.78 29.41 -14.35
N TRP A 335 3.49 28.74 -13.45
CA TRP A 335 3.29 28.89 -12.02
C TRP A 335 4.62 29.11 -11.31
N THR A 336 4.58 29.88 -10.21
CA THR A 336 5.69 30.10 -9.28
C THR A 336 5.17 29.91 -7.87
N LEU A 337 5.72 28.96 -7.13
CA LEU A 337 5.44 28.78 -5.72
C LEU A 337 6.52 29.47 -4.90
N ALA A 338 6.09 30.30 -3.96
CA ALA A 338 6.95 30.88 -2.96
C ALA A 338 6.45 30.56 -1.56
N TRP A 339 7.36 30.62 -0.60
CA TRP A 339 7.03 30.51 0.81
C TRP A 339 7.82 31.52 1.64
N SER A 340 7.28 31.87 2.79
CA SER A 340 7.91 32.78 3.73
C SER A 340 7.53 32.41 5.16
N PHE A 341 8.28 32.94 6.09
CA PHE A 341 7.98 32.87 7.51
C PHE A 341 7.03 33.98 7.95
N SER A 342 6.17 33.72 8.95
CA SER A 342 5.24 34.74 9.49
C SER A 342 5.95 35.88 10.22
N SER A 343 7.12 35.61 10.80
CA SER A 343 7.94 36.57 11.56
C SER A 343 9.30 36.82 10.91
N ALA A 344 9.73 38.09 10.92
CA ALA A 344 11.10 38.49 10.55
C ALA A 344 12.11 38.22 11.69
N TYR A 345 11.64 37.93 12.90
CA TYR A 345 12.49 37.75 14.09
C TYR A 345 12.34 36.35 14.66
N TRP A 346 13.48 35.71 14.87
CA TRP A 346 13.58 34.30 15.23
C TRP A 346 14.43 34.13 16.47
N GLU A 347 13.84 33.65 17.56
CA GLU A 347 14.62 33.15 18.68
C GLU A 347 15.22 31.80 18.30
N THR A 348 16.53 31.76 18.16
CA THR A 348 17.32 30.55 17.89
C THR A 348 18.20 30.24 19.11
N PRO A 349 18.79 29.03 19.21
CA PRO A 349 19.78 28.73 20.26
C PRO A 349 20.99 29.67 20.30
N TRP A 350 21.21 30.46 19.24
CA TRP A 350 22.33 31.40 19.10
C TRP A 350 21.93 32.88 19.24
N GLY A 351 20.66 33.15 19.59
CA GLY A 351 20.11 34.51 19.75
C GLY A 351 18.99 34.85 18.78
N VAL A 352 18.63 36.14 18.73
CA VAL A 352 17.57 36.65 17.85
C VAL A 352 18.12 36.88 16.45
N LEU A 353 17.69 36.05 15.50
CA LEU A 353 18.05 36.14 14.10
C LEU A 353 16.98 36.96 13.38
N ARG A 354 17.39 38.09 12.80
CA ARG A 354 16.52 38.85 11.88
C ARG A 354 16.74 38.33 10.48
N LEU A 355 15.93 37.38 10.06
CA LEU A 355 15.77 37.12 8.64
C LEU A 355 14.98 38.30 8.09
N GLY A 356 15.32 38.84 6.91
CA GLY A 356 14.31 39.62 6.20
C GLY A 356 13.05 38.74 6.06
N ASN A 357 11.91 39.29 5.66
CA ASN A 357 10.84 38.44 5.14
C ASN A 357 11.03 38.26 3.62
N PRO A 358 12.15 37.72 3.06
CA PRO A 358 12.13 37.41 1.64
C PRO A 358 11.20 36.22 1.46
N TRP A 359 10.24 36.38 0.56
CA TRP A 359 9.62 35.22 -0.05
C TRP A 359 10.71 34.42 -0.76
N HIS A 360 10.82 33.14 -0.39
CA HIS A 360 11.71 32.19 -1.03
C HIS A 360 10.96 31.50 -2.14
N ILE A 361 11.48 31.59 -3.37
CA ILE A 361 10.92 30.83 -4.50
C ILE A 361 11.28 29.36 -4.27
N ALA A 362 10.29 28.53 -3.98
CA ALA A 362 10.47 27.09 -3.86
C ALA A 362 10.65 26.46 -5.24
N ARG A 363 9.74 26.77 -6.19
CA ARG A 363 9.75 26.14 -7.51
C ARG A 363 8.94 26.94 -8.53
N THR A 364 9.28 26.76 -9.81
CA THR A 364 8.52 27.28 -10.94
C THR A 364 8.25 26.18 -11.95
N GLY A 365 7.16 26.27 -12.71
CA GLY A 365 6.85 25.31 -13.76
C GLY A 365 5.72 25.77 -14.67
N ARG A 366 5.19 24.85 -15.48
CA ARG A 366 3.96 25.02 -16.25
C ARG A 366 2.96 23.96 -15.83
N LEU A 367 1.68 24.32 -15.77
CA LEU A 367 0.61 23.36 -15.51
C LEU A 367 0.43 22.45 -16.72
N GLY A 368 0.35 21.15 -16.45
CA GLY A 368 0.10 20.13 -17.47
C GLY A 368 -1.36 20.07 -17.90
N VAL A 369 -1.70 19.05 -18.68
CA VAL A 369 -3.07 18.80 -19.15
C VAL A 369 -4.07 18.48 -18.04
N TYR A 370 -3.57 18.05 -16.87
CA TYR A 370 -4.38 17.80 -15.68
C TYR A 370 -4.61 19.05 -14.83
N GLU A 371 -4.08 20.20 -15.26
CA GLU A 371 -4.41 21.51 -14.66
C GLU A 371 -4.05 21.62 -13.16
N VAL A 372 -3.13 20.76 -12.72
CA VAL A 372 -2.59 20.72 -11.37
C VAL A 372 -1.09 20.42 -11.40
N ALA A 373 -0.34 21.04 -10.51
CA ALA A 373 1.04 20.68 -10.20
C ALA A 373 1.13 20.29 -8.71
N SER A 374 1.47 19.04 -8.43
CA SER A 374 1.74 18.57 -7.07
C SER A 374 3.25 18.45 -6.87
N ILE A 375 3.78 19.12 -5.85
CA ILE A 375 5.20 19.12 -5.53
C ILE A 375 5.41 18.91 -4.04
N PHE A 376 6.54 18.31 -3.70
CA PHE A 376 7.02 18.20 -2.34
C PHE A 376 8.11 19.23 -2.09
N ILE A 377 8.04 19.89 -0.94
CA ILE A 377 8.95 20.94 -0.51
C ILE A 377 9.62 20.45 0.76
N ASP A 378 10.95 20.36 0.73
CA ASP A 378 11.72 19.96 1.91
C ASP A 378 11.59 21.04 2.99
N ILE A 379 11.10 20.63 4.17
CA ILE A 379 11.12 21.45 5.37
C ILE A 379 12.46 21.22 6.05
N PRO A 380 13.28 22.27 6.28
CA PRO A 380 14.59 22.11 6.85
C PRO A 380 14.56 21.36 8.19
N GLU A 381 15.55 20.50 8.43
CA GLU A 381 15.68 19.74 9.67
C GLU A 381 16.27 20.61 10.79
N LEU A 382 15.52 21.64 11.19
CA LEU A 382 15.92 22.63 12.18
C LEU A 382 14.91 22.61 13.32
N SER A 383 15.27 22.03 14.46
CA SER A 383 14.36 21.80 15.60
C SER A 383 13.63 23.07 16.09
N TRP A 384 14.22 24.25 15.91
CA TRP A 384 13.63 25.54 16.26
C TRP A 384 12.51 26.00 15.30
N LEU A 385 12.27 25.28 14.20
CA LEU A 385 11.11 25.46 13.32
C LEU A 385 9.83 24.87 13.92
N SER A 386 9.90 24.06 14.98
CA SER A 386 8.71 23.47 15.59
C SER A 386 7.76 24.56 16.09
N ASN A 387 6.47 24.38 15.82
CA ASN A 387 5.38 25.31 16.12
C ASN A 387 5.49 26.67 15.41
N ARG A 388 6.17 26.73 14.26
CA ARG A 388 6.29 27.96 13.46
C ARG A 388 5.40 27.90 12.24
N GLU A 389 4.84 29.06 11.90
CA GLU A 389 3.99 29.23 10.74
C GLU A 389 4.83 29.50 9.49
N LEU A 390 4.57 28.69 8.46
CA LEU A 390 5.05 28.88 7.10
C LEU A 390 3.87 29.34 6.25
N HIS A 391 4.07 30.45 5.54
CA HIS A 391 3.13 30.99 4.57
C HIS A 391 3.55 30.54 3.19
N PHE A 392 2.62 30.01 2.41
CA PHE A 392 2.82 29.62 1.02
C PHE A 392 1.89 30.42 0.14
N GLN A 393 2.37 30.82 -1.04
CA GLN A 393 1.55 31.47 -2.04
C GLN A 393 2.07 31.13 -3.44
N ALA A 394 1.14 30.90 -4.37
CA ALA A 394 1.48 30.64 -5.76
C ALA A 394 1.03 31.80 -6.65
N LEU A 395 1.86 32.16 -7.63
CA LEU A 395 1.48 32.97 -8.78
C LEU A 395 1.21 32.03 -9.95
N VAL A 396 -0.01 32.04 -10.50
CA VAL A 396 -0.41 31.23 -11.66
C VAL A 396 -0.82 32.15 -12.79
N GLY A 397 -0.03 32.17 -13.87
CA GLY A 397 -0.12 33.20 -14.89
C GLY A 397 0.20 34.57 -14.30
N ASP A 398 -0.82 35.40 -14.18
CA ASP A 398 -0.81 36.75 -13.62
C ASP A 398 -1.64 36.88 -12.33
N THR A 399 -2.18 35.76 -11.83
CA THR A 399 -3.09 35.73 -10.68
C THR A 399 -2.44 35.04 -9.48
N LEU A 400 -2.45 35.70 -8.32
CA LEU A 400 -2.00 35.11 -7.06
C LEU A 400 -3.11 34.25 -6.45
N THR A 401 -2.74 33.10 -5.89
CA THR A 401 -3.64 32.33 -5.02
C THR A 401 -3.81 33.03 -3.68
N ASN A 402 -4.81 32.59 -2.90
CA ASN A 402 -4.79 32.85 -1.47
C ASN A 402 -3.50 32.29 -0.85
N ALA A 403 -3.05 32.91 0.24
CA ALA A 403 -1.92 32.40 1.00
C ALA A 403 -2.41 31.27 1.91
N GLU A 404 -1.69 30.16 1.89
CA GLU A 404 -1.91 29.02 2.78
C GLU A 404 -0.91 29.10 3.94
N ILE A 405 -1.37 28.86 5.16
CA ILE A 405 -0.52 28.92 6.37
C ILE A 405 -0.51 27.52 6.97
N ILE A 406 0.69 26.97 7.16
CA ILE A 406 0.87 25.69 7.85
C ILE A 406 1.75 25.89 9.08
N THR A 407 1.47 25.13 10.14
CA THR A 407 2.32 25.07 11.33
C THR A 407 3.23 23.86 11.23
N VAL A 408 4.55 24.07 11.24
CA VAL A 408 5.53 22.98 11.26
C VAL A 408 5.50 22.31 12.63
N ARG A 409 5.44 20.98 12.67
CA ARG A 409 5.40 20.21 13.92
C ARG A 409 6.79 19.77 14.36
#